data_AF-A0A6P1WXK8-F1
#
_entry.id   AF-A0A6P1WXK8-F1
#
_cell.length_a   1.000
_cell.length_b   1.000
_cell.length_c   1.000
_cell.angle_alpha   90.00
_cell.angle_beta   90.00
_cell.angle_gamma   90.00
#
_symmetry.space_group_name_H-M   'P 1'
#
loop_
_entity.id
_entity.type
_entity.pdbx_description
1 polymer ?
#
loop_
_entity_poly.entity_id
_entity_poly.type
_entity_poly.pdbx_seq_one_letter_code
_entity_poly.pdbx_strand_id
1 'polypeptide(L)'
;MENYNSILHKIVGESKGRIDITLKRYWLVFGNRADIPKAGKKIHVSIGKKIDSDFIINISSMLNRHGHVWKIPNDIYIAKYLMSDSDNYRIKGKFFTIYPRDNKEFFEVIGRLLLVDEIFDDCIDVKGEYRILNSRIFFRYYDKEVESI
;
A
#
# COMPACT_ATOMS: atom_id res chain seq x y z
N MET A 1 -7.05 9.82 19.42
CA MET A 1 -6.90 9.35 18.02
C MET A 1 -5.64 9.97 17.48
N GLU A 2 -4.64 9.17 17.11
CA GLU A 2 -3.46 9.70 16.44
C GLU A 2 -3.88 10.35 15.11
N ASN A 3 -3.40 11.57 14.87
CA ASN A 3 -3.58 12.23 13.58
C ASN A 3 -2.71 11.50 12.54
N TYR A 4 -3.24 11.27 11.32
CA TYR A 4 -2.51 10.61 10.24
C TYR A 4 -1.12 11.21 9.97
N ASN A 5 -0.95 12.52 10.17
CA ASN A 5 0.37 13.15 10.08
C ASN A 5 1.39 12.56 11.08
N SER A 6 0.96 12.25 12.31
CA SER A 6 1.79 11.57 13.31
C SER A 6 2.21 10.17 12.84
N ILE A 7 1.28 9.44 12.21
CA ILE A 7 1.54 8.13 11.62
C ILE A 7 2.60 8.25 10.53
N LEU A 8 2.45 9.20 9.61
CA LEU A 8 3.43 9.45 8.55
C LEU A 8 4.80 9.83 9.12
N HIS A 9 4.86 10.72 10.12
CA HIS A 9 6.12 11.09 10.78
C HIS A 9 6.84 9.87 11.38
N LYS A 10 6.09 8.96 12.02
CA LYS A 10 6.65 7.72 12.58
C LYS A 10 7.17 6.80 11.48
N ILE A 11 6.39 6.55 10.43
CA ILE A 11 6.79 5.72 9.28
C ILE A 11 8.06 6.26 8.62
N VAL A 12 8.11 7.57 8.40
CA VAL A 12 9.28 8.26 7.82
C VAL A 12 10.49 8.12 8.72
N GLY A 13 10.34 8.30 10.04
CA GLY A 13 11.42 8.13 11.00
C GLY A 13 11.94 6.69 11.12
N GLU A 14 11.08 5.69 10.91
CA GLU A 14 11.46 4.27 10.89
C GLU A 14 12.09 3.83 9.57
N SER A 15 11.94 4.62 8.50
CA SER A 15 12.49 4.25 7.19
C SER A 15 14.00 4.44 7.18
N LYS A 16 14.73 3.32 7.09
CA LYS A 16 16.19 3.30 6.90
C LYS A 16 16.61 3.47 5.43
N GLY A 17 15.65 3.63 4.52
CA GLY A 17 15.84 3.64 3.08
C GLY A 17 15.62 5.00 2.43
N ARG A 18 15.69 5.03 1.09
CA ARG A 18 15.35 6.22 0.31
C ARG A 18 13.84 6.45 0.36
N ILE A 19 13.45 7.68 0.67
CA ILE A 19 12.05 8.14 0.61
C ILE A 19 11.97 9.12 -0.55
N ASP A 20 11.16 8.78 -1.55
CA ASP A 20 10.91 9.65 -2.69
C ASP A 20 9.46 10.16 -2.62
N ILE A 21 9.28 11.48 -2.66
CA ILE A 21 7.95 12.08 -2.88
C ILE A 21 7.70 12.11 -4.39
N THR A 22 6.70 11.40 -4.88
CA THR A 22 6.46 11.34 -6.34
C THR A 22 5.67 12.54 -6.86
N LEU A 23 5.85 12.80 -8.17
CA LEU A 23 5.45 13.99 -8.94
C LEU A 23 3.97 14.42 -8.85
N LYS A 24 3.04 13.61 -8.35
CA LYS A 24 1.65 14.05 -8.13
C LYS A 24 1.38 14.60 -6.73
N ARG A 25 2.38 14.68 -5.84
CA ARG A 25 2.27 15.11 -4.41
C ARG A 25 1.33 14.27 -3.52
N TYR A 26 0.61 13.31 -4.10
CA TYR A 26 -0.40 12.50 -3.43
C TYR A 26 0.12 11.25 -2.72
N TRP A 27 1.33 10.80 -3.05
CA TRP A 27 1.88 9.53 -2.56
C TRP A 27 3.28 9.71 -2.01
N LEU A 28 3.52 9.15 -0.83
CA LEU A 28 4.86 8.89 -0.32
C LEU A 28 5.32 7.53 -0.82
N VAL A 29 6.51 7.47 -1.43
CA VAL A 29 7.12 6.23 -1.91
C VAL A 29 8.33 5.91 -1.05
N PHE A 30 8.38 4.67 -0.58
CA PHE A 30 9.45 4.11 0.22
C PHE A 30 10.21 3.08 -0.60
N GLY A 31 11.54 3.13 -0.53
CA GLY A 31 12.44 2.34 -1.37
C GLY A 31 12.91 3.09 -2.62
N ASN A 32 13.81 2.47 -3.38
CA ASN A 32 14.34 3.09 -4.60
C ASN A 32 13.35 2.95 -5.76
N ARG A 33 12.89 4.07 -6.31
CA ARG A 33 11.93 4.07 -7.44
C ARG A 33 12.45 3.32 -8.68
N ALA A 34 13.77 3.27 -8.88
CA ALA A 34 14.38 2.51 -9.97
C ALA A 34 14.10 1.00 -9.87
N ASP A 35 13.81 0.50 -8.68
CA ASP A 35 13.59 -0.92 -8.42
C ASP A 35 12.13 -1.34 -8.69
N ILE A 36 11.22 -0.38 -8.95
CA ILE A 36 9.84 -0.70 -9.35
C ILE A 36 9.87 -1.32 -10.76
N PRO A 37 9.41 -2.57 -10.96
CA PRO A 37 9.40 -3.19 -12.28
C PRO A 37 8.62 -2.39 -13.33
N LYS A 38 8.96 -2.59 -14.62
CA LYS A 38 8.17 -2.00 -15.72
C LYS A 38 6.83 -2.73 -15.90
N ALA A 39 6.81 -4.03 -15.69
CA ALA A 39 5.61 -4.85 -15.68
C ALA A 39 5.73 -5.93 -14.60
N GLY A 40 4.61 -6.45 -14.13
CA GLY A 40 4.58 -7.51 -13.12
C GLY A 40 3.32 -7.49 -12.29
N LYS A 41 3.41 -7.92 -11.04
CA LYS A 41 2.31 -7.86 -10.06
C LYS A 41 2.49 -6.65 -9.16
N LYS A 42 1.38 -6.00 -8.82
CA LYS A 42 1.34 -5.07 -7.69
C LYS A 42 0.30 -5.52 -6.70
N ILE A 43 0.61 -5.32 -5.44
CA ILE A 43 -0.23 -5.69 -4.32
C ILE A 43 -0.85 -4.41 -3.78
N HIS A 44 -2.15 -4.41 -3.53
CA HIS A 44 -2.80 -3.37 -2.75
C HIS A 44 -3.30 -3.93 -1.44
N VAL A 45 -3.12 -3.17 -0.37
CA VAL A 45 -3.74 -3.48 0.92
C VAL A 45 -4.77 -2.41 1.22
N SER A 46 -5.99 -2.87 1.41
CA SER A 46 -7.12 -2.05 1.82
C SER A 46 -7.11 -1.89 3.33
N ILE A 47 -7.46 -0.69 3.79
CA ILE A 47 -7.79 -0.47 5.19
C ILE A 47 -9.31 -0.43 5.32
N GLY A 48 -9.82 -0.72 6.52
CA GLY A 48 -11.25 -0.58 6.79
C GLY A 48 -11.75 0.86 6.65
N LYS A 49 -12.98 1.13 7.11
CA LYS A 49 -13.59 2.46 7.05
C LYS A 49 -13.02 3.47 8.07
N LYS A 50 -12.04 3.07 8.88
CA LYS A 50 -11.33 3.89 9.86
C LYS A 50 -9.81 3.85 9.62
N ILE A 51 -9.12 4.94 9.93
CA ILE A 51 -7.66 4.97 9.94
C ILE A 51 -7.23 4.25 11.21
N ASP A 52 -6.59 3.09 11.03
CA ASP A 52 -6.06 2.30 12.13
C ASP A 52 -4.53 2.47 12.18
N SER A 53 -4.06 3.15 13.23
CA SER A 53 -2.64 3.52 13.33
C SER A 53 -1.75 2.31 13.48
N ASP A 54 -2.14 1.37 14.35
CA ASP A 54 -1.34 0.20 14.66
C ASP A 54 -1.23 -0.71 13.43
N PHE A 55 -2.34 -0.94 12.72
CA PHE A 55 -2.33 -1.67 11.46
C PHE A 55 -1.40 -1.02 10.42
N ILE A 56 -1.52 0.30 10.25
CA ILE A 56 -0.72 1.04 9.26
C ILE A 56 0.76 0.99 9.62
N ILE A 57 1.12 1.19 10.88
CA ILE A 57 2.49 1.15 11.38
C ILE A 57 3.07 -0.26 11.24
N ASN A 58 2.31 -1.29 11.61
CA ASN A 58 2.75 -2.69 11.52
C ASN A 58 3.09 -3.10 10.09
N ILE A 59 2.22 -2.80 9.12
CA ILE A 59 2.50 -3.06 7.71
C ILE A 59 3.72 -2.26 7.25
N SER A 60 3.76 -0.96 7.55
CA SER A 60 4.84 -0.08 7.09
C SER A 60 6.21 -0.52 7.64
N SER A 61 6.25 -0.88 8.92
CA SER A 61 7.48 -1.34 9.60
C SER A 61 7.96 -2.67 9.02
N MET A 62 7.03 -3.60 8.73
CA MET A 62 7.35 -4.85 8.02
C MET A 62 7.94 -4.57 6.63
N LEU A 63 7.28 -3.74 5.83
CA LEU A 63 7.73 -3.41 4.47
C LEU A 63 9.11 -2.74 4.47
N ASN A 64 9.35 -1.80 5.39
CA ASN A 64 10.62 -1.11 5.56
C ASN A 64 11.74 -2.07 5.99
N ARG A 65 11.46 -2.98 6.94
CA ARG A 65 12.43 -3.96 7.46
C ARG A 65 12.93 -4.91 6.36
N HIS A 66 12.07 -5.26 5.41
CA HIS A 66 12.38 -6.18 4.33
C HIS A 66 12.80 -5.49 3.02
N GLY A 67 12.90 -4.15 3.04
CA GLY A 67 13.39 -3.38 1.89
C GLY A 67 12.49 -3.47 0.66
N HIS A 68 11.18 -3.68 0.85
CA HIS A 68 10.23 -3.69 -0.25
C HIS A 68 10.00 -2.27 -0.78
N VAL A 69 9.64 -2.14 -2.05
CA VAL A 69 9.24 -0.85 -2.63
C VAL A 69 7.73 -0.69 -2.53
N TRP A 70 7.27 0.38 -1.92
CA TRP A 70 5.84 0.58 -1.65
C TRP A 70 5.47 2.06 -1.54
N LYS A 71 4.17 2.33 -1.51
CA LYS A 71 3.64 3.68 -1.33
C LYS A 71 2.33 3.71 -0.54
N ILE A 72 2.06 4.89 0.01
CA ILE A 72 0.91 5.22 0.86
C ILE A 72 0.49 6.68 0.59
N PRO A 73 -0.75 7.10 0.92
CA PRO A 73 -1.14 8.50 0.79
C PRO A 73 -0.20 9.46 1.54
N ASN A 74 0.04 10.63 0.96
CA ASN A 74 0.90 11.65 1.56
C ASN A 74 0.13 12.60 2.50
N ASP A 75 -1.21 12.54 2.51
CA ASP A 75 -2.02 13.37 3.39
C ASP A 75 -3.35 12.70 3.79
N ILE A 76 -3.96 13.25 4.84
CA ILE A 76 -5.21 12.78 5.44
C ILE A 76 -6.40 12.84 4.48
N TYR A 77 -6.45 13.81 3.57
CA TYR A 77 -7.59 13.98 2.67
C TYR A 77 -7.59 12.88 1.61
N ILE A 78 -6.42 12.52 1.08
CA ILE A 78 -6.28 11.38 0.17
C ILE A 78 -6.59 10.07 0.91
N ALA A 79 -6.04 9.88 2.11
CA ALA A 79 -6.33 8.72 2.94
C ALA A 79 -7.84 8.53 3.12
N LYS A 80 -8.55 9.59 3.54
CA LYS A 80 -10.02 9.59 3.68
C LYS A 80 -10.73 9.35 2.35
N TYR A 81 -10.24 9.92 1.25
CA TYR A 81 -10.84 9.71 -0.07
C TYR A 81 -10.79 8.23 -0.49
N LEU A 82 -9.66 7.55 -0.29
CA LEU A 82 -9.52 6.12 -0.60
C LEU A 82 -10.44 5.23 0.26
N MET A 83 -10.79 5.70 1.46
CA MET A 83 -11.67 5.01 2.40
C MET A 83 -13.16 5.36 2.23
N SER A 84 -13.45 6.38 1.44
CA SER A 84 -14.82 6.88 1.28
C SER A 84 -15.67 5.94 0.44
N ASP A 85 -16.99 6.11 0.52
CA ASP A 85 -17.93 5.44 -0.37
C ASP A 85 -17.90 5.98 -1.81
N SER A 86 -16.87 6.74 -2.22
CA SER A 86 -16.75 7.28 -3.58
C SER A 86 -16.96 6.23 -4.67
N ASP A 87 -17.51 6.67 -5.80
CA ASP A 87 -17.68 5.85 -7.00
C ASP A 87 -16.38 5.66 -7.79
N ASN A 88 -15.27 6.26 -7.33
CA ASN A 88 -13.98 6.16 -8.00
C ASN A 88 -13.28 4.83 -7.66
N TYR A 89 -13.81 3.76 -8.24
CA TYR A 89 -13.30 2.39 -8.11
C TYR A 89 -11.85 2.21 -8.57
N ARG A 90 -11.28 3.17 -9.32
CA ARG A 90 -9.88 3.09 -9.78
C ARG A 90 -8.89 3.17 -8.63
N ILE A 91 -9.21 3.94 -7.59
CA ILE A 91 -8.31 4.19 -6.45
C ILE A 91 -8.90 3.77 -5.10
N LYS A 92 -10.22 3.66 -4.97
CA LYS A 92 -10.89 3.21 -3.74
C LYS A 92 -10.30 1.91 -3.20
N GLY A 93 -10.06 1.87 -1.88
CA GLY A 93 -9.47 0.73 -1.17
C GLY A 93 -7.97 0.51 -1.40
N LYS A 94 -7.29 1.28 -2.26
CA LYS A 94 -5.86 1.09 -2.57
C LYS A 94 -4.96 1.91 -1.64
N PHE A 95 -5.04 1.62 -0.34
CA PHE A 95 -4.34 2.40 0.67
C PHE A 95 -2.82 2.18 0.64
N PHE A 96 -2.38 0.92 0.74
CA PHE A 96 -1.01 0.56 0.40
C PHE A 96 -0.93 0.12 -1.06
N THR A 97 0.17 0.45 -1.73
CA THR A 97 0.57 -0.22 -2.97
C THR A 97 2.00 -0.72 -2.83
N ILE A 98 2.23 -2.01 -3.06
CA ILE A 98 3.55 -2.65 -2.95
C ILE A 98 3.94 -3.17 -4.33
N TYR A 99 5.21 -3.02 -4.68
CA TYR A 99 5.78 -3.37 -5.97
C TYR A 99 6.86 -4.46 -5.80
N PRO A 100 6.47 -5.74 -5.73
CA PRO A 100 7.44 -6.84 -5.78
C PRO A 100 8.25 -6.80 -7.07
N ARG A 101 9.56 -7.04 -6.98
CA ARG A 101 10.51 -7.09 -8.09
C ARG A 101 10.31 -8.32 -8.97
N ASP A 102 9.92 -9.44 -8.35
CA ASP A 102 9.71 -10.73 -9.00
C ASP A 102 8.62 -11.57 -8.29
N ASN A 103 8.40 -12.79 -8.78
CA ASN A 103 7.43 -13.72 -8.18
C ASN A 103 7.84 -14.22 -6.80
N LYS A 104 9.14 -14.35 -6.53
CA LYS A 104 9.63 -14.83 -5.22
C LYS A 104 9.31 -13.79 -4.15
N GLU A 105 9.62 -12.53 -4.42
CA GLU A 105 9.28 -11.42 -3.54
C GLU A 105 7.76 -11.25 -3.41
N PHE A 106 6.99 -11.46 -4.48
CA PHE A 106 5.52 -11.44 -4.39
C PHE A 106 5.01 -12.42 -3.34
N PHE A 107 5.40 -13.70 -3.41
CA PHE A 107 4.95 -14.69 -2.44
C PHE A 107 5.48 -14.43 -1.02
N GLU A 108 6.71 -13.91 -0.89
CA GLU A 108 7.24 -13.49 0.40
C GLU A 108 6.39 -12.38 1.03
N VAL A 109 6.09 -11.32 0.28
CA VAL A 109 5.25 -10.20 0.76
C VAL A 109 3.86 -10.70 1.17
N ILE A 110 3.22 -11.54 0.35
CA ILE A 110 1.92 -12.12 0.70
C ILE A 110 2.00 -12.93 1.99
N GLY A 111 2.99 -13.83 2.10
CA GLY A 111 3.16 -14.65 3.30
C GLY A 111 3.34 -13.81 4.56
N ARG A 112 4.08 -12.69 4.48
CA ARG A 112 4.27 -11.77 5.61
C ARG A 112 3.02 -10.97 5.94
N LEU A 113 2.31 -10.46 4.93
CA LEU A 113 1.07 -9.71 5.14
C LEU A 113 0.00 -10.55 5.83
N LEU A 114 -0.11 -11.84 5.49
CA LEU A 114 -1.06 -12.76 6.10
C LEU A 114 -0.81 -13.02 7.60
N LEU A 115 0.34 -12.61 8.12
CA LEU A 115 0.70 -12.71 9.55
C LEU A 115 0.44 -11.40 10.32
N VAL A 116 0.01 -10.34 9.65
CA VAL A 116 -0.31 -9.06 10.30
C VAL A 116 -1.68 -9.17 10.95
N ASP A 117 -1.80 -8.74 12.21
CA ASP A 117 -3.07 -8.66 12.91
C ASP A 117 -4.10 -7.83 12.11
N GLU A 118 -5.39 -8.18 12.22
CA GLU A 118 -6.49 -7.54 11.48
C GLU A 118 -6.42 -7.65 9.95
N ILE A 119 -5.50 -8.44 9.37
CA ILE A 119 -5.44 -8.58 7.90
C ILE A 119 -6.70 -9.26 7.32
N PHE A 120 -7.46 -9.99 8.14
CA PHE A 120 -8.71 -10.64 7.76
C PHE A 120 -9.97 -9.87 8.16
N ASP A 121 -9.83 -8.71 8.80
CA ASP A 121 -10.95 -7.87 9.19
C ASP A 121 -11.58 -7.19 7.97
N ASP A 122 -12.79 -6.64 8.18
CA ASP A 122 -13.54 -5.92 7.17
C ASP A 122 -12.71 -4.84 6.45
N CYS A 123 -12.91 -4.75 5.14
CA CYS A 123 -12.14 -3.90 4.25
C CYS A 123 -13.01 -3.32 3.14
N ILE A 124 -12.45 -2.31 2.46
CA ILE A 124 -13.06 -1.78 1.25
C ILE A 124 -12.57 -2.61 0.08
N ASP A 125 -13.51 -3.22 -0.66
CA ASP A 125 -13.20 -4.07 -1.79
C ASP A 125 -12.54 -3.27 -2.93
N VAL A 126 -11.52 -3.88 -3.55
CA VAL A 126 -10.75 -3.26 -4.62
C VAL A 126 -11.19 -3.84 -5.96
N LYS A 127 -12.13 -3.16 -6.62
CA LYS A 127 -12.76 -3.64 -7.85
C LYS A 127 -11.74 -3.92 -8.97
N GLY A 128 -11.88 -5.07 -9.62
CA GLY A 128 -11.06 -5.49 -10.75
C GLY A 128 -9.70 -6.09 -10.36
N GLU A 129 -9.52 -6.46 -9.09
CA GLU A 129 -8.30 -7.07 -8.57
C GLU A 129 -8.60 -8.41 -7.88
N TYR A 130 -7.61 -9.30 -7.86
CA TYR A 130 -7.74 -10.61 -7.23
C TYR A 130 -7.55 -10.47 -5.72
N ARG A 131 -8.58 -10.83 -4.94
CA ARG A 131 -8.52 -10.86 -3.47
C ARG A 131 -7.93 -12.18 -2.98
N ILE A 132 -7.08 -12.11 -1.94
CA ILE A 132 -6.43 -13.29 -1.35
C ILE A 132 -7.17 -13.70 -0.08
N LEU A 133 -7.64 -14.95 0.01
CA LEU A 133 -8.15 -15.60 1.24
C LEU A 133 -9.14 -14.76 2.06
N ASN A 134 -10.02 -13.97 1.41
CA ASN A 134 -10.90 -12.99 2.07
C ASN A 134 -10.18 -11.94 2.96
N SER A 135 -8.87 -11.79 2.81
CA SER A 135 -8.08 -10.78 3.51
C SER A 135 -8.27 -9.38 2.91
N ARG A 136 -7.61 -8.40 3.54
CA ARG A 136 -7.39 -7.02 3.08
C ARG A 136 -6.44 -6.91 1.88
N ILE A 137 -5.94 -8.03 1.36
CA ILE A 137 -4.90 -8.08 0.34
C ILE A 137 -5.50 -8.37 -1.04
N PHE A 138 -5.16 -7.49 -1.98
CA PHE A 138 -5.55 -7.56 -3.37
C PHE A 138 -4.31 -7.51 -4.25
N PHE A 139 -4.37 -8.11 -5.44
CA PHE A 139 -3.32 -7.93 -6.42
C PHE A 139 -3.86 -7.91 -7.84
N ARG A 140 -3.08 -7.29 -8.73
CA ARG A 140 -3.29 -7.39 -10.18
C ARG A 140 -1.97 -7.33 -10.93
N TYR A 141 -2.02 -7.75 -12.19
CA TYR A 141 -0.96 -7.51 -13.14
C TYR A 141 -0.99 -6.06 -13.60
N TYR A 142 0.19 -5.49 -13.87
CA TYR A 142 0.34 -4.15 -14.41
C TYR A 142 1.49 -4.10 -15.40
N ASP A 143 1.38 -3.12 -16.30
CA ASP A 143 2.43 -2.71 -17.22
C ASP A 143 2.46 -1.17 -17.23
N LYS A 144 3.61 -0.57 -16.92
CA LYS A 144 3.78 0.88 -16.83
C LYS A 144 3.50 1.59 -18.15
N GLU A 145 3.78 0.94 -19.28
CA GLU A 145 3.54 1.53 -20.62
C GLU A 145 2.03 1.64 -20.90
N VAL A 146 1.23 0.74 -20.34
CA VAL A 146 -0.23 0.74 -20.45
C VAL A 146 -0.88 1.67 -19.41
N GLU A 147 -0.26 1.83 -18.22
CA GLU A 147 -0.81 2.66 -17.13
C GLU A 147 -0.52 4.16 -17.25
N SER A 148 0.27 4.60 -18.23
CA SER A 148 0.63 6.02 -18.44
C SER A 148 -0.35 6.81 -19.32
N ILE A 149 -1.59 6.31 -19.49
CA ILE A 149 -2.72 6.99 -20.15
C ILE A 149 -3.59 7.72 -19.13
#